data_AF-A0A7S6UHE2-F1
#
_entry.id   AF-A0A7S6UHE2-F1
#
_cell.length_a   1.000
_cell.length_b   1.000
_cell.length_c   1.000
_cell.angle_alpha   90.00
_cell.angle_beta   90.00
_cell.angle_gamma   90.00
#
_symmetry.space_group_name_H-M   'P 1'
#
loop_
_entity.id
_entity.type
_entity.pdbx_description
1 polymer ?
#
loop_
_entity_poly.entity_id
_entity_poly.type
_entity_poly.pdbx_seq_one_letter_code
_entity_poly.pdbx_strand_id
1 'polypeptide(L)'
;MNDIPSSDGLRSASASLVAALASHSDPEYRLSVLKRLARRLGEARYPVFLRILGVIAESDDLRAQRLLADTFGLALRRMDLPGGALSSWGATGLPDSKTPVAASTFSGNFFGATPQRLLGPLEYLAVWHLQRTQRQLLGRDAFVQATSRLVALLNHSEDARRLYPQKLAVDAQNELEGAYTRTTRERLAAMAVAWQSGQSPEDVARAALGAAPDAREGQWVVHDL
;
A
#
# COMPACT_ATOMS: atom_id res chain seq x y z
N MET A 1 -20.95 6.35 -8.00
CA MET A 1 -21.05 6.59 -6.54
C MET A 1 -20.18 5.60 -5.80
N ASN A 2 -19.06 6.05 -5.22
CA ASN A 2 -18.28 5.24 -4.29
C ASN A 2 -18.99 5.28 -2.93
N ASP A 3 -19.80 4.25 -2.65
CA ASP A 3 -20.47 4.14 -1.37
C ASP A 3 -19.41 3.86 -0.29
N ILE A 4 -19.15 4.86 0.56
CA ILE A 4 -18.20 4.74 1.65
C ILE A 4 -18.90 3.89 2.72
N PRO A 5 -18.38 2.70 3.07
CA PRO A 5 -19.04 1.86 4.06
C PRO A 5 -19.16 2.60 5.39
N SER A 6 -20.32 2.47 6.04
CA SER A 6 -20.56 3.04 7.36
C SER A 6 -19.57 2.48 8.38
N SER A 7 -19.33 3.24 9.46
CA SER A 7 -18.44 2.81 10.53
C SER A 7 -18.87 1.48 11.15
N ASP A 8 -20.17 1.27 11.34
CA ASP A 8 -20.72 0.00 11.86
C ASP A 8 -20.53 -1.14 10.86
N GLY A 9 -20.69 -0.87 9.56
CA GLY A 9 -20.41 -1.84 8.50
C GLY A 9 -18.95 -2.29 8.50
N LEU A 10 -18.01 -1.36 8.69
CA LEU A 10 -16.58 -1.68 8.79
C LEU A 10 -16.26 -2.49 10.04
N ARG A 11 -16.85 -2.15 11.21
CA ARG A 11 -16.67 -2.93 12.44
C ARG A 11 -17.22 -4.35 12.30
N SER A 12 -18.43 -4.49 11.76
CA SER A 12 -19.04 -5.80 11.52
C SER A 12 -18.24 -6.65 10.54
N ALA A 13 -17.72 -6.05 9.46
CA ALA A 13 -16.86 -6.75 8.50
C ALA A 13 -15.54 -7.20 9.13
N SER A 14 -14.94 -6.35 9.98
CA SER A 14 -13.71 -6.66 10.71
C SER A 14 -13.90 -7.81 11.69
N ALA A 15 -14.97 -7.77 12.50
CA ALA A 15 -15.33 -8.84 13.41
C ALA A 15 -15.58 -10.17 12.67
N SER A 16 -16.27 -10.10 11.52
CA SER A 16 -16.54 -11.29 10.68
C SER A 16 -15.26 -11.89 10.11
N LEU A 17 -14.31 -11.05 9.67
CA LEU A 17 -13.00 -11.52 9.20
C LEU A 17 -12.25 -12.23 10.33
N VAL A 18 -12.15 -11.60 11.51
CA VAL A 18 -11.47 -12.19 12.67
C VAL A 18 -12.10 -13.53 13.06
N ALA A 19 -13.43 -13.61 13.13
CA ALA A 19 -14.15 -14.85 13.43
C ALA A 19 -13.88 -15.95 12.38
N ALA A 20 -13.82 -15.59 11.09
CA ALA A 20 -13.50 -16.54 10.02
C ALA A 20 -12.05 -17.05 10.10
N LEU A 21 -11.09 -16.20 10.46
CA LEU A 21 -9.70 -16.60 10.66
C LEU A 21 -9.54 -17.46 11.93
N ALA A 22 -10.24 -17.12 13.00
CA ALA A 22 -10.15 -17.80 14.30
C ALA A 22 -10.82 -19.19 14.29
N SER A 23 -11.85 -19.38 13.45
CA SER A 23 -12.58 -20.66 13.35
C SER A 23 -11.78 -21.79 12.68
N HIS A 24 -10.66 -21.47 12.04
CA HIS A 24 -9.80 -22.46 11.38
C HIS A 24 -8.42 -22.44 12.01
N SER A 25 -7.83 -23.60 12.30
CA SER A 25 -6.46 -23.71 12.82
C SER A 25 -5.39 -23.67 11.75
N ASP A 26 -5.73 -24.03 10.50
CA ASP A 26 -4.80 -24.09 9.37
C ASP A 26 -4.37 -22.68 8.90
N PRO A 27 -3.06 -22.35 9.00
CA PRO A 27 -2.52 -21.08 8.51
C PRO A 27 -2.74 -20.84 7.00
N GLU A 28 -2.66 -21.88 6.17
CA GLU A 28 -2.83 -21.76 4.72
C GLU A 28 -4.30 -21.44 4.37
N TYR A 29 -5.25 -22.06 5.06
CA TYR A 29 -6.66 -21.70 4.95
C TYR A 29 -6.90 -20.24 5.33
N ARG A 30 -6.35 -19.76 6.45
CA ARG A 30 -6.46 -18.36 6.89
C ARG A 30 -5.94 -17.39 5.83
N LEU A 31 -4.79 -17.69 5.23
CA LEU A 31 -4.25 -16.91 4.12
C LEU A 31 -5.21 -16.91 2.91
N SER A 32 -5.78 -18.07 2.57
CA SER A 32 -6.74 -18.18 1.48
C SER A 32 -8.00 -17.33 1.69
N VAL A 33 -8.49 -17.23 2.93
CA VAL A 33 -9.62 -16.37 3.32
C VAL A 33 -9.26 -14.90 3.13
N LEU A 34 -8.09 -14.48 3.62
CA LEU A 34 -7.62 -13.11 3.51
C LEU A 34 -7.46 -12.68 2.04
N LYS A 35 -6.82 -13.52 1.22
CA LYS A 35 -6.68 -13.30 -0.22
C LYS A 35 -8.02 -13.27 -0.94
N ARG A 36 -8.93 -14.17 -0.58
CA ARG A 36 -10.28 -14.23 -1.15
C ARG A 36 -11.06 -12.95 -0.83
N LEU A 37 -10.94 -12.41 0.39
CA LEU A 37 -11.57 -11.13 0.75
C LEU A 37 -11.05 -9.99 -0.12
N ALA A 38 -9.72 -9.82 -0.20
CA ALA A 38 -9.11 -8.78 -1.03
C ALA A 38 -9.56 -8.89 -2.50
N ARG A 39 -9.56 -10.11 -3.06
CA ARG A 39 -10.00 -10.37 -4.43
C ARG A 39 -11.50 -10.13 -4.65
N ARG A 40 -12.36 -10.50 -3.70
CA ARG A 40 -13.83 -10.30 -3.80
C ARG A 40 -14.23 -8.84 -3.70
N LEU A 41 -13.51 -8.04 -2.92
CA LEU A 41 -13.68 -6.58 -2.90
C LEU A 41 -13.28 -5.97 -4.24
N GLY A 42 -12.32 -6.59 -4.92
CA GLY A 42 -11.82 -6.15 -6.21
C GLY A 42 -10.98 -4.89 -6.09
N GLU A 43 -10.39 -4.50 -7.22
CA GLU A 43 -9.42 -3.41 -7.30
C GLU A 43 -10.02 -2.07 -6.83
N ALA A 44 -11.28 -1.82 -7.21
CA ALA A 44 -12.01 -0.61 -6.89
C ALA A 44 -12.24 -0.42 -5.38
N ARG A 45 -12.27 -1.51 -4.60
CA ARG A 45 -12.53 -1.47 -3.15
C ARG A 45 -11.36 -1.96 -2.30
N TYR A 46 -10.15 -2.06 -2.84
CA TYR A 46 -8.96 -2.35 -2.04
C TYR A 46 -8.74 -1.36 -0.87
N PRO A 47 -9.06 -0.06 -0.97
CA PRO A 47 -9.04 0.82 0.20
C PRO A 47 -9.98 0.41 1.33
N VAL A 48 -11.10 -0.25 1.02
CA VAL A 48 -12.01 -0.80 2.03
C VAL A 48 -11.34 -1.98 2.74
N PHE A 49 -10.60 -2.82 2.01
CA PHE A 49 -9.78 -3.86 2.61
C PHE A 49 -8.77 -3.27 3.61
N LEU A 50 -8.03 -2.23 3.22
CA LEU A 50 -7.09 -1.54 4.11
C LEU A 50 -7.77 -0.92 5.34
N ARG A 51 -8.98 -0.39 5.19
CA ARG A 51 -9.77 0.12 6.32
C ARG A 51 -10.20 -0.98 7.28
N ILE A 52 -10.60 -2.15 6.78
CA ILE A 52 -10.90 -3.33 7.62
C ILE A 52 -9.65 -3.72 8.43
N LEU A 53 -8.47 -3.77 7.81
CA LEU A 53 -7.22 -4.03 8.53
C LEU A 53 -6.94 -2.95 9.59
N GLY A 54 -7.17 -1.67 9.26
CA GLY A 54 -7.02 -0.54 10.18
C GLY A 54 -7.93 -0.65 11.41
N VAL A 55 -9.19 -1.05 11.23
CA VAL A 55 -10.13 -1.26 12.34
C VAL A 55 -9.64 -2.37 13.28
N ILE A 56 -9.07 -3.45 12.74
CA ILE A 56 -8.48 -4.53 13.56
C ILE A 56 -7.24 -4.03 14.29
N ALA A 57 -6.38 -3.26 13.61
CA ALA A 57 -5.18 -2.66 14.19
C ALA A 57 -5.48 -1.66 15.33
N GLU A 58 -6.64 -1.00 15.31
CA GLU A 58 -7.10 -0.09 16.36
C GLU A 58 -7.83 -0.78 17.50
N SER A 59 -8.20 -2.05 17.35
CA SER A 59 -8.98 -2.77 18.36
C SER A 59 -8.11 -3.20 19.55
N ASP A 60 -8.70 -3.34 20.74
CA ASP A 60 -7.98 -3.86 21.91
C ASP A 60 -7.78 -5.40 21.89
N ASP A 61 -8.24 -6.07 20.84
CA ASP A 61 -8.11 -7.52 20.70
C ASP A 61 -6.72 -7.92 20.15
N LEU A 62 -5.77 -8.04 21.08
CA LEU A 62 -4.40 -8.46 20.77
C LEU A 62 -4.33 -9.87 20.14
N ARG A 63 -5.32 -10.74 20.37
CA ARG A 63 -5.36 -12.07 19.74
C ARG A 63 -5.72 -11.94 18.28
N ALA A 64 -6.72 -11.12 17.95
CA ALA A 64 -7.10 -10.82 16.57
C ALA A 64 -5.96 -10.17 15.79
N GLN A 65 -5.27 -9.21 16.41
CA GLN A 65 -4.12 -8.54 15.81
C GLN A 65 -2.99 -9.53 15.48
N ARG A 66 -2.59 -10.38 16.45
CA ARG A 66 -1.58 -11.43 16.25
C ARG A 66 -1.99 -12.41 15.16
N LEU A 67 -3.22 -12.90 15.20
CA LEU A 67 -3.76 -13.83 14.21
C LEU A 67 -3.65 -13.29 12.78
N LEU A 68 -4.01 -12.02 12.59
CA LEU A 68 -3.92 -11.35 11.30
C LEU A 68 -2.45 -11.12 10.90
N ALA A 69 -1.61 -10.67 11.84
CA ALA A 69 -0.19 -10.44 11.60
C ALA A 69 0.55 -11.73 11.19
N ASP A 70 0.27 -12.86 11.85
CA ASP A 70 0.83 -14.16 11.51
C ASP A 70 0.38 -14.65 10.14
N THR A 71 -0.88 -14.36 9.77
CA THR A 71 -1.39 -14.64 8.42
C THR A 71 -0.61 -13.84 7.36
N PHE A 72 -0.27 -12.57 7.63
CA PHE A 72 0.63 -11.79 6.78
C PHE A 72 2.07 -12.31 6.79
N GLY A 73 2.57 -12.79 7.94
CA GLY A 73 3.88 -13.44 8.05
C GLY A 73 3.99 -14.65 7.11
N LEU A 74 2.96 -15.50 7.06
CA LEU A 74 2.88 -16.60 6.11
C LEU A 74 2.83 -16.12 4.66
N ALA A 75 2.01 -15.10 4.37
CA ALA A 75 1.91 -14.51 3.03
C ALA A 75 3.27 -14.01 2.53
N LEU A 76 4.06 -13.38 3.40
CA LEU A 76 5.41 -12.91 3.10
C LEU A 76 6.38 -14.07 2.83
N ARG A 77 6.34 -15.13 3.64
CA ARG A 77 7.14 -16.35 3.39
C ARG A 77 6.83 -16.97 2.03
N ARG A 78 5.58 -16.88 1.58
CA ARG A 78 5.10 -17.40 0.29
C ARG A 78 5.27 -16.41 -0.87
N MET A 79 5.73 -15.18 -0.61
CA MET A 79 5.77 -14.10 -1.60
C MET A 79 4.39 -13.85 -2.26
N ASP A 80 3.31 -14.02 -1.50
CA ASP A 80 1.94 -14.10 -1.99
C ASP A 80 0.99 -13.25 -1.13
N LEU A 81 1.35 -11.96 -1.02
CA LEU A 81 0.57 -10.98 -0.27
C LEU A 81 -0.80 -10.70 -0.92
N PRO A 82 -1.84 -10.37 -0.12
CA PRO A 82 -3.11 -9.90 -0.65
C PRO A 82 -2.91 -8.52 -1.30
N GLY A 83 -2.71 -8.51 -2.61
CA GLY A 83 -2.39 -7.31 -3.37
C GLY A 83 -3.60 -6.55 -3.88
N GLY A 84 -3.43 -5.23 -4.05
CA GLY A 84 -4.39 -4.32 -4.68
C GLY A 84 -3.84 -3.71 -5.94
N ALA A 85 -4.67 -3.52 -6.96
CA ALA A 85 -4.24 -2.94 -8.22
C ALA A 85 -4.30 -1.40 -8.21
N LEU A 86 -3.22 -0.77 -8.67
CA LEU A 86 -3.18 0.64 -9.09
C LEU A 86 -2.61 0.73 -10.51
N SER A 87 -3.01 1.76 -11.25
CA SER A 87 -2.43 2.06 -12.57
C SER A 87 -0.93 2.29 -12.45
N SER A 88 -0.13 1.64 -13.29
CA SER A 88 1.32 1.88 -13.34
C SER A 88 1.63 3.33 -13.77
N TRP A 89 2.77 3.84 -13.30
CA TRP A 89 3.30 5.13 -13.74
C TRP A 89 3.45 5.16 -15.27
N GLY A 90 3.01 6.23 -15.92
CA GLY A 90 2.96 6.38 -17.39
C GLY A 90 1.66 5.92 -18.06
N ALA A 91 0.79 5.20 -17.35
CA ALA A 91 -0.49 4.74 -17.90
C ALA A 91 -1.62 5.79 -17.79
N THR A 92 -1.41 6.86 -17.02
CA THR A 92 -2.34 7.99 -16.83
C THR A 92 -2.24 9.06 -17.91
N GLY A 93 -1.59 8.76 -19.05
CA GLY A 93 -1.39 9.71 -20.15
C GLY A 93 -1.73 9.14 -21.52
N LEU A 94 -3.02 9.01 -21.84
CA LEU A 94 -3.47 9.29 -23.20
C LEU A 94 -4.61 10.33 -23.10
N PRO A 95 -4.37 11.58 -23.53
CA PRO A 95 -5.44 12.49 -23.85
C PRO A 95 -6.37 11.83 -24.87
N ASP A 96 -7.66 12.04 -24.69
CA ASP A 96 -8.71 11.66 -25.62
C ASP A 96 -8.61 12.55 -26.88
N SER A 97 -7.54 12.37 -27.66
CA SER A 97 -7.31 13.16 -28.87
C SER A 97 -7.78 12.36 -30.08
N LYS A 98 -8.92 12.77 -30.62
CA LYS A 98 -9.43 12.45 -31.96
C LYS A 98 -8.44 12.89 -33.05
N THR A 99 -7.30 12.21 -33.15
CA THR A 99 -6.32 12.41 -34.22
C THR A 99 -5.75 11.05 -34.61
N PRO A 100 -5.87 10.64 -35.88
CA PRO A 100 -5.31 9.37 -36.33
C PRO A 100 -3.80 9.56 -36.49
N VAL A 101 -3.02 9.12 -35.49
CA VAL A 101 -1.56 9.05 -35.61
C VAL A 101 -1.19 7.69 -36.19
N ALA A 102 -0.39 7.71 -37.25
CA ALA A 102 -0.07 6.58 -38.10
C ALA A 102 0.57 5.41 -37.33
N ALA A 103 0.04 4.22 -37.60
CA ALA A 103 0.49 2.93 -37.08
C ALA A 103 1.79 2.49 -37.75
N SER A 104 2.94 3.04 -37.34
CA SER A 104 4.24 2.49 -37.73
C SER A 104 5.38 2.99 -36.86
N THR A 105 5.37 2.71 -35.55
CA THR A 105 6.57 2.58 -34.71
C THR A 105 6.17 2.03 -33.35
N PHE A 106 6.88 0.98 -32.90
CA PHE A 106 6.66 0.14 -31.70
C PHE A 106 5.79 -1.11 -31.89
N SER A 107 6.50 -2.16 -32.31
CA SER A 107 6.11 -3.56 -32.19
C SER A 107 5.99 -3.96 -30.72
N GLY A 108 4.80 -4.41 -30.31
CA GLY A 108 4.53 -4.98 -28.99
C GLY A 108 3.12 -4.63 -28.52
N ASN A 109 2.22 -5.61 -28.52
CA ASN A 109 0.79 -5.49 -28.21
C ASN A 109 0.44 -4.60 -26.99
N PHE A 110 0.16 -3.32 -27.21
CA PHE A 110 -0.44 -2.41 -26.23
C PHE A 110 -1.60 -1.64 -26.85
N PHE A 111 -2.80 -2.24 -26.84
CA PHE A 111 -4.05 -1.50 -27.04
C PHE A 111 -5.03 -1.86 -25.92
N GLY A 112 -5.26 -0.91 -25.00
CA GLY A 112 -6.51 -0.79 -24.25
C GLY A 112 -6.48 -0.93 -22.73
N ALA A 113 -5.50 -1.63 -22.14
CA ALA A 113 -5.42 -1.77 -20.69
C ALA A 113 -4.16 -1.09 -20.15
N THR A 114 -4.33 -0.02 -19.38
CA THR A 114 -3.28 0.54 -18.53
C THR A 114 -2.69 -0.60 -17.68
N PRO A 115 -1.38 -0.90 -17.71
CA PRO A 115 -0.82 -1.98 -16.92
C PRO A 115 -1.18 -1.78 -15.44
N GLN A 116 -1.93 -2.71 -14.88
CA GLN A 116 -2.31 -2.72 -13.47
C GLN A 116 -1.43 -3.72 -12.74
N ARG A 117 -0.82 -3.30 -11.62
CA ARG A 117 0.07 -4.17 -10.83
C ARG A 117 -0.49 -4.38 -9.43
N LEU A 118 -0.37 -5.62 -8.95
CA LEU A 118 -0.75 -6.00 -7.60
C LEU A 118 0.32 -5.53 -6.62
N LEU A 119 -0.03 -4.52 -5.83
CA LEU A 119 0.81 -3.95 -4.78
C LEU A 119 0.41 -4.54 -3.44
N GLY A 120 1.39 -4.84 -2.59
CA GLY A 120 1.13 -5.17 -1.19
C GLY A 120 0.50 -3.98 -0.43
N PRO A 121 -0.05 -4.19 0.76
CA PRO A 121 -0.74 -3.14 1.52
C PRO A 121 0.06 -1.84 1.73
N LEU A 122 1.34 -1.92 2.14
CA LEU A 122 2.18 -0.74 2.38
C LEU A 122 2.63 -0.07 1.08
N GLU A 123 2.95 -0.86 0.07
CA GLU A 123 3.31 -0.41 -1.27
C GLU A 123 2.15 0.34 -1.93
N TYR A 124 0.93 -0.19 -1.76
CA TYR A 124 -0.30 0.44 -2.21
C TYR A 124 -0.50 1.81 -1.57
N LEU A 125 -0.32 1.93 -0.25
CA LEU A 125 -0.43 3.21 0.46
C LEU A 125 0.61 4.23 -0.04
N ALA A 126 1.86 3.81 -0.24
CA ALA A 126 2.91 4.68 -0.74
C ALA A 126 2.64 5.17 -2.17
N VAL A 127 2.21 4.27 -3.06
CA VAL A 127 1.83 4.63 -4.44
C VAL A 127 0.59 5.53 -4.46
N TRP A 128 -0.43 5.23 -3.66
CA TRP A 128 -1.66 6.04 -3.59
C TRP A 128 -1.42 7.44 -3.01
N HIS A 129 -0.45 7.59 -2.11
CA HIS A 129 -0.06 8.89 -1.57
C HIS A 129 0.78 9.72 -2.56
N LEU A 130 1.72 9.10 -3.27
CA LEU A 130 2.73 9.82 -4.05
C LEU A 130 2.38 9.98 -5.53
N GLN A 131 1.59 9.09 -6.10
CA GLN A 131 1.35 9.03 -7.53
C GLN A 131 -0.08 9.43 -7.87
N ARG A 132 -0.22 10.17 -8.98
CA ARG A 132 -1.53 10.37 -9.61
C ARG A 132 -1.98 9.03 -10.20
N THR A 133 -2.96 8.43 -9.55
CA THR A 133 -3.60 7.18 -9.99
C THR A 133 -5.01 7.48 -10.46
N GLN A 134 -5.77 6.44 -10.79
CA GLN A 134 -7.22 6.56 -11.05
C GLN A 134 -8.06 7.00 -9.83
N ARG A 135 -7.42 7.34 -8.69
CA ARG A 135 -8.07 7.71 -7.43
C ARG A 135 -7.68 9.12 -6.99
N GLN A 136 -8.54 9.75 -6.18
CA GLN A 136 -8.18 10.95 -5.43
C GLN A 136 -6.97 10.65 -4.53
N LEU A 137 -6.00 11.56 -4.52
CA LEU A 137 -4.74 11.39 -3.80
C LEU A 137 -4.98 11.21 -2.30
N LEU A 138 -4.25 10.29 -1.68
CA LEU A 138 -4.31 10.07 -0.24
C LEU A 138 -3.57 11.22 0.47
N GLY A 139 -4.27 11.94 1.36
CA GLY A 139 -3.67 13.03 2.14
C GLY A 139 -2.56 12.55 3.08
N ARG A 140 -1.65 13.47 3.44
CA ARG A 140 -0.48 13.20 4.29
C ARG A 140 -0.86 12.51 5.62
N ASP A 141 -1.81 13.07 6.35
CA ASP A 141 -2.18 12.55 7.68
C ASP A 141 -2.83 11.17 7.59
N ALA A 142 -3.72 10.97 6.61
CA ALA A 142 -4.35 9.68 6.34
C ALA A 142 -3.33 8.61 5.95
N PHE A 143 -2.31 8.98 5.18
CA PHE A 143 -1.20 8.08 4.82
C PHE A 143 -0.37 7.70 6.05
N VAL A 144 0.04 8.66 6.88
CA VAL A 144 0.81 8.39 8.11
C VAL A 144 0.03 7.49 9.05
N GLN A 145 -1.25 7.82 9.31
CA GLN A 145 -2.12 7.07 10.19
C GLN A 145 -2.35 5.63 9.70
N ALA A 146 -2.63 5.44 8.40
CA ALA A 146 -2.84 4.11 7.84
C ALA A 146 -1.55 3.27 7.88
N THR A 147 -0.41 3.89 7.56
CA THR A 147 0.90 3.23 7.56
C THR A 147 1.32 2.83 8.97
N SER A 148 1.21 3.73 9.95
CA SER A 148 1.61 3.45 11.34
C SER A 148 0.78 2.33 11.95
N ARG A 149 -0.54 2.33 11.71
CA ARG A 149 -1.44 1.25 12.18
C ARG A 149 -1.10 -0.09 11.56
N LEU A 150 -0.83 -0.11 10.26
CA LEU A 150 -0.49 -1.35 9.58
C LEU A 150 0.88 -1.88 10.03
N VAL A 151 1.89 -1.02 10.22
CA VAL A 151 3.19 -1.42 10.79
C VAL A 151 3.02 -1.94 12.21
N ALA A 152 2.23 -1.25 13.06
CA ALA A 152 1.94 -1.70 14.42
C ALA A 152 1.27 -3.08 14.44
N LEU A 153 0.26 -3.29 13.58
CA LEU A 153 -0.39 -4.58 13.40
C LEU A 153 0.63 -5.66 13.01
N LEU A 154 1.44 -5.42 11.97
CA LEU A 154 2.40 -6.39 11.45
C LEU A 154 3.51 -6.71 12.46
N ASN A 155 3.85 -5.78 13.35
CA ASN A 155 4.81 -6.00 14.43
C ASN A 155 4.37 -7.04 15.48
N HIS A 156 3.09 -7.44 15.48
CA HIS A 156 2.62 -8.54 16.32
C HIS A 156 3.04 -9.93 15.82
N SER A 157 3.64 -10.04 14.63
CA SER A 157 4.23 -11.28 14.11
C SER A 157 5.73 -11.11 13.85
N GLU A 158 6.53 -12.02 14.38
CA GLU A 158 7.99 -12.05 14.16
C GLU A 158 8.35 -12.16 12.68
N ASP A 159 7.60 -12.97 11.94
CA ASP A 159 7.82 -13.15 10.50
C ASP A 159 7.48 -11.89 9.72
N ALA A 160 6.34 -11.26 10.01
CA ALA A 160 5.94 -10.04 9.31
C ALA A 160 6.89 -8.88 9.61
N ARG A 161 7.25 -8.71 10.89
CA ARG A 161 8.22 -7.71 11.35
C ARG A 161 9.58 -7.86 10.65
N ARG A 162 10.03 -9.09 10.41
CA ARG A 162 11.33 -9.36 9.77
C ARG A 162 11.27 -9.28 8.25
N LEU A 163 10.26 -9.90 7.63
CA LEU A 163 10.22 -10.11 6.17
C LEU A 163 9.65 -8.93 5.40
N TYR A 164 8.66 -8.21 5.94
CA TYR A 164 8.05 -7.09 5.23
C TYR A 164 9.07 -5.98 4.92
N PRO A 165 9.88 -5.48 5.86
CA PRO A 165 10.85 -4.44 5.51
C PRO A 165 11.96 -4.93 4.57
N GLN A 166 12.29 -6.23 4.56
CA GLN A 166 13.19 -6.80 3.55
C GLN A 166 12.57 -6.75 2.16
N LYS A 167 11.29 -7.11 2.04
CA LYS A 167 10.53 -6.98 0.80
C LYS A 167 10.52 -5.53 0.30
N LEU A 168 10.24 -4.56 1.17
CA LEU A 168 10.28 -3.14 0.82
C LEU A 168 11.64 -2.68 0.30
N ALA A 169 12.74 -3.16 0.91
CA ALA A 169 14.09 -2.85 0.45
C ALA A 169 14.38 -3.44 -0.94
N VAL A 170 13.92 -4.66 -1.22
CA VAL A 170 14.04 -5.29 -2.54
C VAL A 170 13.23 -4.53 -3.60
N ASP A 171 11.97 -4.21 -3.30
CA ASP A 171 11.09 -3.42 -4.16
C ASP A 171 11.69 -2.04 -4.47
N ALA A 172 12.38 -1.41 -3.52
CA ALA A 172 13.03 -0.12 -3.69
C ALA A 172 14.29 -0.16 -4.59
N GLN A 173 14.96 -1.31 -4.67
CA GLN A 173 16.16 -1.48 -5.51
C GLN A 173 15.81 -1.91 -6.95
N ASN A 174 14.63 -2.47 -7.17
CA ASN A 174 14.24 -2.99 -8.47
C ASN A 174 13.80 -1.86 -9.42
N GLU A 175 14.74 -1.35 -10.22
CA GLU A 175 14.48 -0.29 -11.19
C GLU A 175 13.83 -0.79 -12.49
N LEU A 176 14.06 -2.05 -12.83
CA LEU A 176 13.65 -2.67 -14.10
C LEU A 176 12.14 -2.77 -14.26
N GLU A 177 11.41 -2.72 -13.15
CA GLU A 177 9.99 -2.98 -13.16
C GLU A 177 9.13 -1.78 -13.54
N GLY A 178 9.62 -0.53 -13.52
CA GLY A 178 8.78 0.65 -13.86
C GLY A 178 7.52 0.81 -13.00
N ALA A 179 7.37 0.03 -11.92
CA ALA A 179 6.21 0.02 -11.03
C ALA A 179 6.20 1.23 -10.08
N TYR A 180 7.39 1.73 -9.75
CA TYR A 180 7.60 2.78 -8.77
C TYR A 180 8.36 3.93 -9.40
N THR A 181 7.88 5.16 -9.18
CA THR A 181 8.70 6.35 -9.42
C THR A 181 9.95 6.31 -8.54
N ARG A 182 11.00 7.04 -8.92
CA ARG A 182 12.20 7.20 -8.09
C ARG A 182 11.85 7.63 -6.67
N THR A 183 10.95 8.62 -6.53
CA THR A 183 10.48 9.10 -5.22
C THR A 183 9.77 8.00 -4.42
N THR A 184 8.91 7.20 -5.05
CA THR A 184 8.27 6.06 -4.37
C THR A 184 9.31 5.07 -3.87
N ARG A 185 10.32 4.71 -4.69
CA ARG A 185 11.41 3.81 -4.27
C ARG A 185 12.18 4.37 -3.08
N GLU A 186 12.52 5.65 -3.11
CA GLU A 186 13.18 6.34 -1.99
C GLU A 186 12.34 6.27 -0.70
N ARG A 187 11.00 6.39 -0.79
CA ARG A 187 10.11 6.27 0.37
C ARG A 187 10.01 4.85 0.90
N LEU A 188 9.92 3.85 0.02
CA LEU A 188 9.92 2.43 0.43
C LEU A 188 11.25 2.05 1.11
N ALA A 189 12.38 2.53 0.59
CA ALA A 189 13.68 2.34 1.21
C ALA A 189 13.77 3.00 2.59
N ALA A 190 13.29 4.24 2.74
CA ALA A 190 13.28 4.93 4.02
C ALA A 190 12.43 4.21 5.07
N MET A 191 11.25 3.71 4.68
CA MET A 191 10.41 2.87 5.54
C MET A 191 11.13 1.58 5.96
N ALA A 192 11.75 0.88 5.00
CA ALA A 192 12.48 -0.35 5.27
C ALA A 192 13.60 -0.15 6.30
N VAL A 193 14.41 0.91 6.13
CA VAL A 193 15.51 1.24 7.03
C VAL A 193 15.01 1.60 8.43
N ALA A 194 14.01 2.48 8.54
CA ALA A 194 13.41 2.86 9.81
C ALA A 194 12.87 1.63 10.56
N TRP A 195 12.19 0.75 9.84
CA TRP A 195 11.57 -0.43 10.43
C TRP A 195 12.60 -1.47 10.87
N GLN A 196 13.62 -1.75 10.06
CA GLN A 196 14.71 -2.66 10.43
C GLN A 196 15.52 -2.14 11.62
N SER A 197 15.59 -0.82 11.79
CA SER A 197 16.26 -0.18 12.93
C SER A 197 15.45 -0.24 14.23
N GLY A 198 14.26 -0.86 14.22
CA GLY A 198 13.41 -0.99 15.40
C GLY A 198 12.72 0.31 15.82
N GLN A 199 12.58 1.28 14.91
CA GLN A 199 11.85 2.52 15.21
C GLN A 199 10.37 2.27 15.47
N SER A 200 9.70 3.24 16.10
CA SER A 200 8.26 3.14 16.36
C SER A 200 7.46 3.10 15.05
N PRO A 201 6.25 2.49 15.04
CA PRO A 201 5.41 2.48 13.83
C PRO A 201 5.11 3.87 13.26
N GLU A 202 5.04 4.89 14.13
CA GLU A 202 4.86 6.29 13.74
C GLU A 202 6.08 6.86 13.04
N ASP A 203 7.29 6.53 13.53
CA ASP A 203 8.55 6.96 12.92
C ASP A 203 8.78 6.26 11.57
N VAL A 204 8.42 4.98 11.45
CA VAL A 204 8.43 4.26 10.17
C VAL A 204 7.50 4.93 9.15
N ALA A 205 6.29 5.29 9.56
CA ALA A 205 5.34 6.00 8.71
C ALA A 205 5.83 7.41 8.34
N ARG A 206 6.49 8.11 9.28
CA ARG A 206 7.05 9.45 9.03
C ARG A 206 8.26 9.39 8.09
N ALA A 207 9.10 8.37 8.19
CA ALA A 207 10.21 8.15 7.26
C ALA A 207 9.73 8.03 5.80
N ALA A 208 8.53 7.47 5.59
CA ALA A 208 7.90 7.35 4.28
C ALA A 208 7.48 8.69 3.65
N LEU A 209 7.37 9.77 4.42
CA LEU A 209 7.12 11.11 3.87
C LEU A 209 8.40 11.69 3.24
N GLY A 210 9.56 11.14 3.62
CA GLY A 210 10.89 11.71 3.44
C GLY A 210 11.11 12.93 4.32
N ALA A 211 12.27 13.57 4.16
CA ALA A 211 12.40 14.95 4.59
C ALA A 211 11.22 15.73 4.00
N ALA A 212 10.61 16.62 4.80
CA ALA A 212 9.82 17.68 4.20
C ALA A 212 10.65 18.25 3.04
N PRO A 213 10.06 18.66 1.90
CA PRO A 213 10.83 19.57 1.06
C PRO A 213 11.34 20.61 2.03
N ASP A 214 12.67 20.73 2.14
CA ASP A 214 13.23 21.89 2.81
C ASP A 214 12.40 23.05 2.31
N ALA A 215 12.10 23.98 3.21
CA ALA A 215 11.91 25.34 2.76
C ALA A 215 13.20 25.71 2.02
N ARG A 216 13.35 25.25 0.77
CA ARG A 216 14.26 25.76 -0.21
C ARG A 216 13.76 27.17 -0.40
N GLU A 217 14.31 28.05 0.42
CA GLU A 217 14.89 29.30 -0.05
C GLU A 217 14.07 29.88 -1.21
N GLY A 218 12.84 30.25 -0.87
CA GLY A 218 12.14 31.35 -1.51
C GLY A 218 12.53 32.67 -0.86
N GLN A 219 13.71 32.77 -0.23
CA GLN A 219 14.38 34.04 -0.03
C GLN A 219 14.86 34.51 -1.41
N TRP A 220 13.92 35.04 -2.18
CA TRP A 220 14.26 36.11 -3.11
C TRP A 220 14.60 37.31 -2.22
N VAL A 221 15.86 37.36 -1.76
CA VAL A 221 16.46 38.60 -1.29
C VAL A 221 16.44 39.54 -2.50
N VAL A 222 15.48 40.44 -2.54
CA VAL A 222 15.56 41.63 -3.38
C VAL A 222 16.56 42.52 -2.67
N HIS A 223 17.79 42.54 -3.17
CA HIS A 223 18.72 43.62 -2.83
C HIS A 223 18.22 44.90 -3.49
N ASP A 224 18.13 45.96 -2.69
CA ASP A 224 17.84 47.32 -3.14
C ASP A 224 18.73 47.71 -4.33
N LEU A 225 18.09 48.26 -5.36
CA LEU A 225 18.61 49.29 -6.24
C LEU A 225 17.52 50.34 -6.48
#